data_AF-X1FWF9-F1
#
_entry.id   AF-X1FWF9-F1
#
_cell.length_a   1.000
_cell.length_b   1.000
_cell.length_c   1.000
_cell.angle_alpha   90.00
_cell.angle_beta   90.00
_cell.angle_gamma   90.00
#
_symmetry.space_group_name_H-M   'P 1'
#
loop_
_entity.id
_entity.type
_entity.pdbx_description
1 polymer ?
#
loop_
_entity_poly.entity_id
_entity_poly.type
_entity_poly.pdbx_seq_one_letter_code
_entity_poly.pdbx_strand_id
1 'polypeptide(L)'
;MVFHYLIYVYRIVEHIYFAIIGGTISGIIVGIFLLWFSKINWKLIFYKRRIKRVLEKYLELRSNRSKERKLRIKFGKLLDVAHEKLQKMSFSITDQGNMIGNNKFKIYLKRMSDTTEFKQSKYVQRFYIHKLDNGKPYKPNIIFYSEEFSEESKKISKDQVIHDFIKYLKKK
;
A
#
# COMPACT_ATOMS: atom_id res chain seq x y z
N MET A 1 52.02 -42.59 -27.53
CA MET A 1 50.55 -42.76 -27.35
C MET A 1 50.08 -42.43 -25.93
N VAL A 2 50.77 -42.87 -24.88
CA VAL A 2 50.36 -42.68 -23.46
C VAL A 2 50.27 -41.21 -23.01
N PHE A 3 51.18 -40.34 -23.48
CA PHE A 3 51.22 -38.93 -23.05
C PHE A 3 50.04 -38.09 -23.55
N HIS A 4 49.57 -38.33 -24.78
CA HIS A 4 48.36 -37.66 -25.32
C HIS A 4 47.08 -38.11 -24.60
N TYR A 5 47.04 -39.37 -24.18
CA TYR A 5 45.91 -39.91 -23.42
C TYR A 5 45.80 -39.27 -22.02
N LEU A 6 46.93 -39.10 -21.33
CA LEU A 6 46.98 -38.41 -20.02
C LEU A 6 46.55 -36.95 -20.10
N ILE A 7 46.99 -36.21 -21.13
CA ILE A 7 46.58 -34.81 -21.35
C ILE A 7 45.06 -34.72 -21.65
N TYR A 8 44.53 -35.68 -22.40
CA TYR A 8 43.11 -35.75 -22.72
C TYR A 8 42.25 -36.03 -21.49
N VAL A 9 42.65 -37.00 -20.66
CA VAL A 9 41.96 -37.31 -19.40
C VAL A 9 42.02 -36.12 -18.44
N TYR A 10 43.17 -35.44 -18.32
CA TYR A 10 43.32 -34.25 -17.48
C TYR A 10 42.38 -33.12 -17.90
N ARG A 11 42.30 -32.81 -19.21
CA ARG A 11 41.37 -31.80 -19.73
C ARG A 11 39.90 -32.16 -19.46
N ILE A 12 39.53 -33.43 -19.57
CA ILE A 12 38.16 -33.86 -19.24
C ILE A 12 37.84 -33.62 -17.76
N VAL A 13 38.75 -34.00 -16.87
CA VAL A 13 38.57 -33.80 -15.42
C VAL A 13 38.48 -32.30 -15.10
N GLU A 14 39.29 -31.47 -15.74
CA GLU A 14 39.27 -30.02 -15.58
C GLU A 14 37.94 -29.40 -16.05
N HIS A 15 37.41 -29.82 -17.19
CA HIS A 15 36.09 -29.38 -17.68
C HIS A 15 34.94 -29.81 -16.75
N ILE A 16 35.00 -31.04 -16.22
CA ILE A 16 34.02 -31.53 -15.25
C ILE A 16 34.06 -30.69 -13.97
N TYR A 17 35.27 -30.38 -13.47
CA TYR A 17 35.46 -29.56 -12.28
C TYR A 17 34.88 -28.14 -12.46
N PHE A 18 35.15 -27.49 -13.59
CA PHE A 18 34.57 -26.17 -13.90
C PHE A 18 33.05 -26.21 -14.06
N ALA A 19 32.51 -27.25 -14.68
CA ALA A 19 31.06 -27.42 -14.83
C ALA A 19 30.36 -27.59 -13.47
N ILE A 20 30.95 -28.37 -12.56
CA ILE A 20 30.44 -28.55 -11.19
C ILE A 20 30.46 -27.21 -10.44
N ILE A 21 31.59 -26.50 -10.45
CA ILE A 21 31.70 -25.20 -9.76
C ILE A 21 30.69 -24.19 -10.32
N GLY A 22 30.61 -24.06 -11.64
CA GLY A 22 29.65 -23.15 -12.29
C GLY A 22 28.20 -23.50 -11.98
N GLY A 23 27.85 -24.79 -12.01
CA GLY A 23 26.53 -25.28 -11.62
C GLY A 23 26.19 -24.98 -10.15
N THR A 24 27.15 -25.18 -9.24
CA THR A 24 26.93 -24.95 -7.81
C THR A 24 26.76 -23.45 -7.50
N ILE A 25 27.62 -22.60 -8.07
CA ILE A 25 27.55 -21.14 -7.87
C ILE A 25 26.24 -20.59 -8.44
N SER A 26 25.86 -20.97 -9.65
CA SER A 26 24.60 -20.52 -10.26
C SER A 26 23.39 -20.99 -9.47
N GLY A 27 23.37 -22.23 -8.98
CA GLY A 27 22.33 -22.75 -8.11
C GLY A 27 22.18 -21.96 -6.80
N ILE A 28 23.31 -21.61 -6.16
CA ILE A 28 23.32 -20.79 -4.94
C ILE A 28 22.78 -19.39 -5.21
N ILE A 29 23.19 -18.74 -6.31
CA ILE A 29 22.72 -17.40 -6.69
C ILE A 29 21.20 -17.40 -6.91
N VAL A 30 20.68 -18.36 -7.66
CA VAL A 30 19.24 -18.50 -7.91
C VAL A 30 18.49 -18.77 -6.60
N GLY A 31 19.02 -19.65 -5.73
CA GLY A 31 18.43 -19.95 -4.43
C GLY A 31 18.33 -18.72 -3.53
N ILE A 32 19.42 -17.93 -3.42
CA ILE A 32 19.43 -16.67 -2.66
C ILE A 32 18.43 -15.68 -3.26
N PHE A 33 18.38 -15.56 -4.59
CA PHE A 33 17.45 -14.66 -5.27
C PHE A 33 15.99 -15.01 -4.99
N LEU A 34 15.63 -16.31 -5.05
CA LEU A 34 14.28 -16.79 -4.73
C LEU A 34 13.90 -16.56 -3.26
N LEU A 35 14.83 -16.79 -2.33
CA LEU A 35 14.63 -16.51 -0.90
C LEU A 35 14.46 -15.01 -0.62
N TRP A 36 15.16 -14.16 -1.38
CA TRP A 36 15.01 -12.71 -1.25
C TRP A 36 13.66 -12.23 -1.82
N PHE A 37 13.24 -12.79 -2.96
CA PHE A 37 11.98 -12.44 -3.61
C PHE A 37 10.75 -12.90 -2.81
N SER A 38 10.84 -14.06 -2.13
CA SER A 38 9.75 -14.60 -1.30
C SER A 38 9.52 -13.78 -0.02
N LYS A 39 10.55 -13.12 0.51
CA LYS A 39 10.43 -12.20 1.66
C LYS A 39 9.68 -10.90 1.33
N ILE A 40 9.51 -10.56 0.05
CA ILE A 40 8.82 -9.33 -0.36
C ILE A 40 7.31 -9.53 -0.21
N ASN A 41 6.68 -8.71 0.63
CA ASN A 41 5.22 -8.65 0.78
C ASN A 41 4.54 -7.95 -0.42
N TRP A 42 4.63 -8.55 -1.60
CA TRP A 42 4.05 -8.04 -2.86
C TRP A 42 2.56 -7.66 -2.74
N LYS A 43 1.81 -8.42 -1.94
CA LYS A 43 0.39 -8.13 -1.63
C LYS A 43 0.20 -6.77 -0.95
N LEU A 44 1.11 -6.37 -0.05
CA LEU A 44 1.07 -5.08 0.64
C LEU A 44 1.47 -3.93 -0.30
N ILE A 45 2.49 -4.15 -1.14
CA ILE A 45 2.95 -3.18 -2.15
C ILE A 45 1.84 -2.88 -3.15
N PHE A 46 1.20 -3.93 -3.69
CA PHE A 46 0.10 -3.78 -4.63
C PHE A 46 -1.08 -3.04 -4.01
N TYR A 47 -1.37 -3.30 -2.74
CA TYR A 47 -2.42 -2.62 -2.00
C TYR A 47 -2.16 -1.11 -1.84
N LYS A 48 -0.97 -0.71 -1.38
CA LYS A 48 -0.56 0.70 -1.27
C LYS A 48 -0.72 1.43 -2.61
N ARG A 49 -0.28 0.79 -3.70
CA ARG A 49 -0.43 1.33 -5.07
C ARG A 49 -1.90 1.52 -5.45
N ARG A 50 -2.81 0.60 -5.06
CA ARG A 50 -4.25 0.74 -5.34
C ARG A 50 -4.88 1.91 -4.58
N ILE A 51 -4.63 2.05 -3.28
CA ILE A 51 -5.13 3.21 -2.52
C ILE A 51 -4.63 4.50 -3.17
N LYS A 52 -3.31 4.58 -3.41
CA LYS A 52 -2.67 5.73 -4.03
C LYS A 52 -3.38 6.14 -5.32
N ARG A 53 -3.55 5.22 -6.28
CA ARG A 53 -4.20 5.50 -7.55
C ARG A 53 -5.64 6.00 -7.39
N VAL A 54 -6.37 5.50 -6.39
CA VAL A 54 -7.73 5.96 -6.13
C VAL A 54 -7.74 7.39 -5.59
N LEU A 55 -6.82 7.73 -4.68
CA LEU A 55 -6.71 9.07 -4.13
C LEU A 55 -6.15 10.10 -5.14
N GLU A 56 -5.21 9.71 -6.00
CA GLU A 56 -4.75 10.57 -7.10
C GLU A 56 -5.90 10.89 -8.06
N LYS A 57 -6.62 9.85 -8.52
CA LYS A 57 -7.81 10.04 -9.36
C LYS A 57 -8.91 10.85 -8.67
N TYR A 58 -9.03 10.71 -7.35
CA TYR A 58 -9.97 11.50 -6.55
C TYR A 58 -9.67 12.98 -6.70
N LEU A 59 -8.40 13.38 -6.53
CA LEU A 59 -7.98 14.78 -6.64
C LEU A 59 -8.17 15.33 -8.06
N GLU A 60 -7.89 14.53 -9.08
CA GLU A 60 -8.10 14.91 -10.49
C GLU A 60 -9.58 15.14 -10.83
N LEU A 61 -10.48 14.36 -10.22
CA LEU A 61 -11.89 14.31 -10.61
C LEU A 61 -12.85 14.91 -9.57
N ARG A 62 -12.32 15.59 -8.53
CA ARG A 62 -13.12 16.10 -7.41
C ARG A 62 -14.23 17.06 -7.82
N SER A 63 -14.04 17.83 -8.89
CA SER A 63 -15.04 18.74 -9.44
C SER A 63 -16.22 18.02 -10.11
N ASN A 64 -16.07 16.75 -10.50
CA ASN A 64 -17.13 15.96 -11.10
C ASN A 64 -17.81 15.08 -10.05
N ARG A 65 -18.97 15.53 -9.56
CA ARG A 65 -19.73 14.86 -8.49
C ARG A 65 -19.97 13.36 -8.70
N SER A 66 -20.30 12.93 -9.93
CA SER A 66 -20.57 11.52 -10.22
C SER A 66 -19.31 10.66 -10.16
N LYS A 67 -18.21 11.14 -10.75
CA LYS A 67 -16.91 10.43 -10.74
C LYS A 67 -16.30 10.42 -9.34
N GLU A 68 -16.38 11.55 -8.65
CA GLU A 68 -15.88 11.72 -7.29
C GLU A 68 -16.61 10.78 -6.32
N ARG A 69 -17.95 10.67 -6.39
CA ARG A 69 -18.73 9.72 -5.57
C ARG A 69 -18.26 8.28 -5.79
N LYS A 70 -18.04 7.87 -7.04
CA LYS A 70 -17.54 6.52 -7.37
C LYS A 70 -16.16 6.28 -6.74
N LEU A 71 -15.29 7.28 -6.73
CA LEU A 71 -13.95 7.18 -6.14
C LEU A 71 -13.99 7.12 -4.61
N ARG A 72 -14.85 7.89 -3.94
CA ARG A 72 -15.07 7.76 -2.48
C ARG A 72 -15.50 6.37 -2.07
N ILE A 73 -16.51 5.82 -2.77
CA ILE A 73 -17.01 4.46 -2.51
C ILE A 73 -15.88 3.45 -2.73
N LYS A 74 -15.10 3.60 -3.81
CA LYS A 74 -13.97 2.72 -4.10
C LYS A 74 -12.88 2.82 -3.03
N PHE A 75 -12.62 4.02 -2.51
CA PHE A 75 -11.66 4.24 -1.42
C PHE A 75 -12.12 3.53 -0.15
N GLY A 76 -13.38 3.71 0.27
CA GLY A 76 -13.97 3.00 1.41
C GLY A 76 -13.85 1.49 1.30
N LYS A 77 -14.27 0.91 0.17
CA LYS A 77 -14.15 -0.54 -0.09
C LYS A 77 -12.70 -1.04 -0.03
N LEU A 78 -11.75 -0.25 -0.51
CA LEU A 78 -10.33 -0.61 -0.43
C LEU A 78 -9.83 -0.63 1.02
N LEU A 79 -10.35 0.22 1.89
CA LEU A 79 -9.99 0.22 3.31
C LEU A 79 -10.62 -0.97 4.03
N ASP A 80 -11.88 -1.30 3.73
CA ASP A 80 -12.60 -2.43 4.32
C ASP A 80 -11.92 -3.78 4.06
N VAL A 81 -11.58 -4.05 2.80
CA VAL A 81 -10.96 -5.32 2.37
C VAL A 81 -9.50 -5.47 2.85
N ALA A 82 -8.94 -4.43 3.44
CA ALA A 82 -7.52 -4.37 3.75
C ALA A 82 -7.21 -4.23 5.22
N HIS A 83 -8.15 -4.60 6.08
CA HIS A 83 -8.00 -4.54 7.53
C HIS A 83 -6.62 -5.08 8.01
N GLU A 84 -6.30 -6.33 7.69
CA GLU A 84 -5.00 -6.94 8.05
C GLU A 84 -3.79 -6.20 7.45
N LYS A 85 -3.92 -5.65 6.25
CA LYS A 85 -2.81 -4.95 5.56
C LYS A 85 -2.56 -3.58 6.18
N LEU A 86 -3.62 -2.89 6.58
CA LEU A 86 -3.57 -1.62 7.31
C LEU A 86 -2.98 -1.84 8.71
N GLN A 87 -3.36 -2.90 9.41
CA GLN A 87 -2.77 -3.30 10.69
C GLN A 87 -1.26 -3.57 10.58
N LYS A 88 -0.81 -4.28 9.52
CA LYS A 88 0.63 -4.46 9.22
C LYS A 88 1.37 -3.15 8.94
N MET A 89 0.66 -2.08 8.60
CA MET A 89 1.19 -0.72 8.45
C MET A 89 1.04 0.14 9.72
N SER A 90 0.76 -0.50 10.85
CA SER A 90 0.53 0.12 12.16
C SER A 90 -0.72 0.99 12.23
N PHE A 91 -1.70 0.79 11.35
CA PHE A 91 -3.01 1.43 11.49
C PHE A 91 -3.91 0.60 12.42
N SER A 92 -4.45 1.24 13.45
CA SER A 92 -5.59 0.73 14.19
C SER A 92 -6.88 1.10 13.44
N ILE A 93 -7.87 0.21 13.55
CA ILE A 93 -9.18 0.38 12.92
C ILE A 93 -10.22 0.28 14.03
N THR A 94 -10.94 1.37 14.27
CA THR A 94 -11.94 1.50 15.33
C THR A 94 -13.28 1.96 14.75
N ASP A 95 -14.28 2.12 15.62
CA ASP A 95 -15.62 2.61 15.26
C ASP A 95 -16.23 1.82 14.10
N GLN A 96 -16.14 0.49 14.19
CA GLN A 96 -16.66 -0.41 13.15
C GLN A 96 -16.09 -0.09 11.76
N GLY A 97 -14.79 0.20 11.67
CA GLY A 97 -14.15 0.49 10.37
C GLY A 97 -14.35 1.91 9.85
N ASN A 98 -14.93 2.81 10.65
CA ASN A 98 -15.10 4.21 10.29
C ASN A 98 -13.89 5.07 10.68
N MET A 99 -13.09 4.64 11.63
CA MET A 99 -11.84 5.31 12.00
C MET A 99 -10.65 4.41 11.74
N ILE A 100 -9.67 4.93 10.99
CA ILE A 100 -8.46 4.21 10.62
C ILE A 100 -7.28 5.13 10.91
N GLY A 101 -6.46 4.83 11.90
CA GLY A 101 -5.43 5.77 12.36
C GLY A 101 -4.12 5.11 12.76
N ASN A 102 -3.02 5.85 12.64
CA ASN A 102 -1.72 5.49 13.19
C ASN A 102 -1.06 6.72 13.84
N ASN A 103 0.24 6.67 14.09
CA ASN A 103 0.96 7.78 14.70
C ASN A 103 1.09 9.04 13.81
N LYS A 104 0.85 8.95 12.50
CA LYS A 104 1.04 10.04 11.52
C LYS A 104 -0.23 10.51 10.83
N PHE A 105 -1.24 9.65 10.70
CA PHE A 105 -2.47 9.96 9.99
C PHE A 105 -3.67 9.31 10.66
N LYS A 106 -4.81 9.99 10.63
CA LYS A 106 -6.12 9.46 10.98
C LYS A 106 -7.10 9.72 9.85
N ILE A 107 -7.78 8.68 9.41
CA ILE A 107 -8.79 8.72 8.37
C ILE A 107 -10.12 8.46 9.04
N TYR A 108 -11.09 9.30 8.75
CA TYR A 108 -12.47 9.09 9.17
C TYR A 108 -13.35 8.92 7.93
N LEU A 109 -14.21 7.92 7.98
CA LEU A 109 -15.20 7.60 6.96
C LEU A 109 -16.58 7.76 7.57
N LYS A 110 -17.37 8.71 7.04
CA LYS A 110 -18.80 8.73 7.30
C LYS A 110 -19.49 7.88 6.25
N ARG A 111 -20.09 6.77 6.68
CA ARG A 111 -20.91 5.91 5.81
C ARG A 111 -22.36 6.37 5.88
N MET A 112 -23.09 6.20 4.78
CA MET A 112 -24.55 6.36 4.82
C MET A 112 -25.10 5.20 5.66
N SER A 113 -25.99 5.47 6.61
CA SER A 113 -26.73 4.40 7.24
C SER A 113 -27.73 3.90 6.20
N ASP A 114 -27.54 2.71 5.64
CA ASP A 114 -28.64 2.05 4.94
C ASP A 114 -29.65 1.66 6.02
N THR A 115 -30.79 2.31 6.01
CA THR A 115 -31.95 1.99 6.84
C THR A 115 -32.35 0.55 6.57
N THR A 116 -31.89 -0.41 7.36
CA THR A 116 -32.66 -1.57 7.90
C THR A 116 -31.81 -2.69 8.52
N GLU A 117 -30.48 -2.70 8.44
CA GLU A 117 -29.68 -3.74 9.10
C GLU A 117 -28.35 -3.19 9.65
N PHE A 118 -27.88 -3.75 10.76
CA PHE A 118 -26.55 -3.57 11.38
C PHE A 118 -25.36 -3.99 10.47
N LYS A 119 -25.52 -3.95 9.14
CA LYS A 119 -24.46 -4.17 8.17
C LYS A 119 -23.86 -2.81 7.79
N GLN A 120 -22.55 -2.66 8.00
CA GLN A 120 -21.79 -1.49 7.57
C GLN A 120 -22.11 -1.18 6.10
N SER A 121 -22.69 -0.01 5.82
CA SER A 121 -22.99 0.36 4.45
C SER A 121 -21.71 0.47 3.63
N LYS A 122 -21.75 -0.08 2.42
CA LYS A 122 -20.66 0.04 1.43
C LYS A 122 -20.52 1.47 0.91
N TYR A 123 -21.43 2.37 1.26
CA TYR A 123 -21.50 3.73 0.74
C TYR A 123 -20.81 4.72 1.68
N VAL A 124 -19.56 5.07 1.36
CA VAL A 124 -18.88 6.21 2.01
C VAL A 124 -19.48 7.51 1.48
N GLN A 125 -20.23 8.20 2.35
CA GLN A 125 -20.80 9.51 2.07
C GLN A 125 -19.68 10.55 1.94
N ARG A 126 -18.80 10.61 2.94
CA ARG A 126 -17.72 11.60 3.02
C ARG A 126 -16.56 11.04 3.84
N PHE A 127 -15.37 11.55 3.61
CA PHE A 127 -14.19 11.20 4.40
C PHE A 127 -13.31 12.41 4.69
N TYR A 128 -12.52 12.33 5.75
CA TYR A 128 -11.43 13.27 5.97
C TYR A 128 -10.14 12.54 6.34
N ILE A 129 -9.00 13.18 6.07
CA ILE A 129 -7.67 12.71 6.47
C ILE A 129 -7.06 13.79 7.35
N HIS A 130 -6.67 13.43 8.55
CA HIS A 130 -6.07 14.30 9.56
C HIS A 130 -4.60 13.91 9.74
N LYS A 131 -3.70 14.89 9.65
CA LYS A 131 -2.28 14.70 9.98
C LYS A 131 -2.10 14.65 11.49
N LEU A 132 -1.36 13.67 11.98
CA LEU A 132 -1.06 13.48 13.39
C LEU A 132 0.43 13.67 13.66
N ASP A 133 0.73 14.05 14.89
CA ASP A 133 2.06 14.02 15.49
C ASP A 133 2.05 13.05 16.66
N ASN A 134 2.73 11.92 16.50
CA ASN A 134 2.77 10.82 17.49
C ASN A 134 1.40 10.38 18.01
N GLY A 135 0.42 10.26 17.10
CA GLY A 135 -0.94 9.82 17.41
C GLY A 135 -1.87 10.92 17.94
N LYS A 136 -1.34 12.11 18.22
CA LYS A 136 -2.11 13.29 18.63
C LYS A 136 -2.38 14.21 17.42
N PRO A 137 -3.45 15.00 17.42
CA PRO A 137 -3.67 16.03 16.40
C PRO A 137 -2.43 16.90 16.20
N TYR A 138 -1.99 17.06 14.94
CA TYR A 138 -0.89 17.97 14.62
C TYR A 138 -1.28 19.41 15.02
N LYS A 139 -0.32 20.23 15.47
CA LYS A 139 -0.55 21.65 15.77
C LYS A 139 0.23 22.52 14.76
N PRO A 140 -0.41 23.44 14.02
CA PRO A 140 -1.86 23.70 13.96
C PRO A 140 -2.64 22.52 13.39
N ASN A 141 -3.94 22.40 13.67
CA ASN A 141 -4.76 21.29 13.18
C ASN A 141 -4.81 21.29 11.64
N ILE A 142 -4.30 20.23 10.98
CA ILE A 142 -4.24 20.14 9.52
C ILE A 142 -5.04 18.93 9.03
N ILE A 143 -6.15 19.21 8.34
CA ILE A 143 -7.10 18.22 7.87
C ILE A 143 -7.39 18.44 6.39
N PHE A 144 -7.56 17.35 5.65
CA PHE A 144 -8.15 17.33 4.32
C PHE A 144 -9.58 16.79 4.41
N TYR A 145 -10.55 17.51 3.85
CA TYR A 145 -11.96 17.11 3.76
C TYR A 145 -12.34 16.76 2.31
N SER A 146 -13.11 15.70 2.13
CA SER A 146 -13.75 15.37 0.85
C SER A 146 -14.87 16.35 0.47
N GLU A 147 -15.32 16.34 -0.78
CA GLU A 147 -16.26 17.33 -1.32
C GLU A 147 -17.64 17.44 -0.65
N GLU A 148 -18.15 16.39 0.02
CA GLU A 148 -19.49 16.41 0.68
C GLU A 148 -19.44 16.96 2.12
N PHE A 149 -18.36 17.65 2.49
CA PHE A 149 -18.34 18.48 3.68
C PHE A 149 -18.87 19.89 3.37
N SER A 150 -19.24 20.63 4.42
CA SER A 150 -19.74 22.00 4.27
C SER A 150 -18.66 22.92 3.69
N GLU A 151 -19.06 24.05 3.10
CA GLU A 151 -18.11 25.00 2.51
C GLU A 151 -17.12 25.54 3.56
N GLU A 152 -17.51 25.69 4.82
CA GLU A 152 -16.62 26.11 5.91
C GLU A 152 -15.49 25.09 6.13
N SER A 153 -15.84 23.80 6.16
CA SER A 153 -14.86 22.71 6.31
C SER A 153 -13.93 22.65 5.08
N LYS A 154 -14.46 22.87 3.88
CA LYS A 154 -13.65 22.90 2.66
C LYS A 154 -12.72 24.10 2.61
N LYS A 155 -13.12 25.28 3.09
CA LYS A 155 -12.27 26.48 3.18
C LYS A 155 -11.03 26.26 4.06
N ILE A 156 -11.16 25.50 5.15
CA ILE A 156 -10.03 25.20 6.04
C ILE A 156 -9.24 23.94 5.62
N SER A 157 -9.75 23.19 4.64
CA SER A 157 -9.13 21.96 4.12
C SER A 157 -7.76 22.24 3.52
N LYS A 158 -6.80 21.34 3.73
CA LYS A 158 -5.43 21.44 3.21
C LYS A 158 -5.11 20.24 2.32
N ASP A 159 -5.08 20.46 1.01
CA ASP A 159 -4.70 19.46 -0.01
C ASP A 159 -3.33 18.81 0.27
N GLN A 160 -2.41 19.53 0.92
CA GLN A 160 -1.13 18.98 1.35
C GLN A 160 -1.26 17.69 2.18
N VAL A 161 -2.33 17.54 2.99
CA VAL A 161 -2.51 16.37 3.85
C VAL A 161 -2.76 15.09 3.05
N ILE A 162 -3.58 15.15 2.01
CA ILE A 162 -3.83 13.99 1.15
C ILE A 162 -2.58 13.66 0.31
N HIS A 163 -1.83 14.66 -0.14
CA HIS A 163 -0.53 14.44 -0.81
C HIS A 163 0.51 13.81 0.13
N ASP A 164 0.61 14.29 1.36
CA ASP A 164 1.47 13.71 2.40
C ASP A 164 1.09 12.27 2.71
N PHE A 165 -0.21 11.97 2.78
CA PHE A 165 -0.71 10.62 2.98
C PHE A 165 -0.36 9.70 1.81
N ILE A 166 -0.56 10.15 0.56
CA ILE A 166 -0.14 9.41 -0.63
C ILE A 166 1.38 9.15 -0.61
N LYS A 167 2.19 10.13 -0.22
CA LYS A 167 3.64 10.00 -0.08
C LYS A 167 4.02 9.02 1.04
N TYR A 168 3.28 9.02 2.14
CA TYR A 168 3.47 8.07 3.24
C TYR A 168 3.26 6.63 2.77
N LEU A 169 2.25 6.38 1.93
CA LEU A 169 2.03 5.06 1.31
C LEU A 169 3.17 4.59 0.40
N LYS A 170 4.10 5.47 -0.01
CA LYS A 170 5.29 5.13 -0.83
C LYS A 170 6.51 4.72 0.01
N LYS A 171 6.68 5.28 1.22
CA LYS A 171 7.94 5.19 2.01
C LYS A 171 8.03 3.99 2.97
N LYS A 172 6.90 3.39 3.34
CA LYS A 172 6.84 2.16 4.16
C LYS A 172 6.29 1.03 3.33
#